data_AF-A0AAN9K027-F1
#
_entry.id   AF-A0AAN9K027-F1
#
_cell.length_a   1.000
_cell.length_b   1.000
_cell.length_c   1.000
_cell.angle_alpha   90.00
_cell.angle_beta   90.00
_cell.angle_gamma   90.00
#
_symmetry.space_group_name_H-M   'P 1'
#
loop_
_entity.id
_entity.type
_entity.pdbx_description
1 polymer ?
#
loop_
_entity_poly.entity_id
_entity_poly.type
_entity_poly.pdbx_seq_one_letter_code
_entity_poly.pdbx_strand_id
1 'polypeptide(L)'
;MFGSMSSQLFTASSQSSKSYIAMLYIQGRDDFVLLAYTPGNPIAERNSPMNNPSLRGFEVIEDAKTQLESVCPQTVSCAEILVFPARDSVLKVGSINYNVPSGRRHGRISIGDEVPQNLLAPTFNVDELVGNFA
;
A
#
# COMPACT_ATOMS: atom_id res chain seq x y z
N MET A 1 21.02 8.13 -12.23
CA MET A 1 19.91 8.36 -11.28
C MET A 1 18.68 7.52 -11.59
N PHE A 2 18.09 7.58 -12.80
CA PHE A 2 16.90 6.78 -13.15
C PHE A 2 17.03 5.26 -12.96
N GLY A 3 18.22 4.67 -13.22
CA GLY A 3 18.46 3.24 -13.03
C GLY A 3 18.47 2.76 -11.57
N SER A 4 18.83 3.61 -10.60
CA SER A 4 18.78 3.22 -9.17
C SER A 4 17.36 3.33 -8.61
N MET A 5 16.59 4.34 -9.03
CA MET A 5 15.16 4.43 -8.70
C MET A 5 14.37 3.22 -9.22
N SER A 6 14.54 2.80 -10.48
CA SER A 6 13.89 1.57 -10.99
C SER A 6 14.32 0.30 -10.25
N SER A 7 15.56 0.26 -9.76
CA SER A 7 16.06 -0.90 -8.99
C SER A 7 15.50 -0.91 -7.57
N GLN A 8 15.43 0.25 -6.90
CA GLN A 8 14.81 0.40 -5.58
C GLN A 8 13.30 0.18 -5.61
N LEU A 9 12.61 0.70 -6.63
CA LEU A 9 11.19 0.46 -6.86
C LEU A 9 10.92 -1.03 -7.14
N PHE A 10 11.82 -1.71 -7.85
CA PHE A 10 11.71 -3.15 -8.04
C PHE A 10 11.89 -3.95 -6.73
N THR A 11 12.86 -3.57 -5.88
CA THR A 11 13.02 -4.19 -4.56
C THR A 11 11.82 -3.92 -3.65
N ALA A 12 11.30 -2.69 -3.66
CA ALA A 12 10.05 -2.31 -3.00
C ALA A 12 8.94 -3.26 -3.44
N SER A 13 8.79 -3.40 -4.75
CA SER A 13 7.70 -4.12 -5.37
C SER A 13 7.66 -5.62 -5.09
N SER A 14 8.83 -6.26 -4.89
CA SER A 14 8.92 -7.67 -4.45
C SER A 14 8.51 -7.89 -3.00
N GLN A 15 8.57 -6.85 -2.15
CA GLN A 15 8.23 -6.91 -0.72
C GLN A 15 6.83 -6.32 -0.44
N SER A 16 6.36 -5.43 -1.31
CA SER A 16 5.09 -4.72 -1.19
C SER A 16 3.87 -5.50 -1.68
N SER A 17 4.01 -6.68 -2.32
CA SER A 17 2.85 -7.40 -2.89
C SER A 17 1.74 -7.67 -1.87
N LYS A 18 2.08 -7.94 -0.60
CA LYS A 18 1.08 -8.15 0.47
C LYS A 18 0.50 -6.83 0.99
N SER A 19 1.34 -5.80 1.14
CA SER A 19 0.93 -4.44 1.54
C SER A 19 0.01 -3.79 0.50
N TYR A 20 0.24 -4.09 -0.79
CA TYR A 20 -0.55 -3.61 -1.92
C TYR A 20 -1.96 -4.21 -1.98
N ILE A 21 -2.07 -5.53 -1.80
CA ILE A 21 -3.38 -6.21 -1.78
C ILE A 21 -4.23 -5.75 -0.59
N ALA A 22 -3.63 -5.55 0.58
CA ALA A 22 -4.33 -5.03 1.75
C ALA A 22 -4.92 -3.64 1.49
N MET A 23 -4.20 -2.75 0.81
CA MET A 23 -4.68 -1.39 0.50
C MET A 23 -5.76 -1.35 -0.58
N LEU A 24 -5.73 -2.26 -1.56
CA LEU A 24 -6.80 -2.34 -2.58
C LEU A 24 -8.12 -2.86 -2.01
N TYR A 25 -8.05 -3.72 -1.00
CA TYR A 25 -9.22 -4.37 -0.41
C TYR A 25 -9.88 -3.50 0.69
N ILE A 26 -9.12 -2.61 1.35
CA ILE A 26 -9.66 -1.57 2.24
C ILE A 26 -10.29 -0.45 1.38
N GLN A 27 -11.50 -0.72 0.85
CA GLN A 27 -12.49 0.23 0.31
C GLN A 27 -11.97 1.48 -0.43
N GLY A 28 -10.99 1.36 -1.34
CA GLY A 28 -10.53 2.48 -2.17
C GLY A 28 -10.08 3.70 -1.36
N ARG A 29 -9.58 3.44 -0.14
CA ARG A 29 -9.30 4.45 0.85
C ARG A 29 -7.77 4.67 0.88
N ASP A 30 -7.37 5.86 0.44
CA ASP A 30 -6.01 6.40 0.32
C ASP A 30 -5.10 6.19 1.57
N ASP A 31 -3.99 5.44 1.44
CA ASP A 31 -2.77 5.44 2.30
C ASP A 31 -2.86 5.23 3.81
N PHE A 32 -3.99 4.79 4.31
CA PHE A 32 -4.22 4.76 5.75
C PHE A 32 -3.25 3.82 6.48
N VAL A 33 -2.86 2.70 5.88
CA VAL A 33 -1.90 1.75 6.46
C VAL A 33 -0.48 2.31 6.65
N LEU A 34 -0.11 3.39 5.96
CA LEU A 34 1.20 4.02 6.09
C LEU A 34 1.29 4.99 7.27
N LEU A 35 0.14 5.43 7.80
CA LEU A 35 0.11 6.33 8.95
C LEU A 35 0.51 5.57 10.21
N ALA A 36 1.52 6.11 10.90
CA ALA A 36 1.87 5.67 12.24
C ALA A 36 0.90 6.26 13.29
N TYR A 37 1.09 5.87 14.55
CA TYR A 37 0.36 6.38 15.71
C TYR A 37 0.16 7.91 15.69
N THR A 38 -1.04 8.37 16.00
CA THR A 38 -1.34 9.78 16.28
C THR A 38 -2.00 9.93 17.66
N PRO A 39 -1.76 11.03 18.40
CA PRO A 39 -2.47 11.31 19.64
C PRO A 39 -3.97 11.44 19.36
N GLY A 40 -4.77 10.45 19.77
CA GLY A 40 -6.19 10.30 19.43
C GLY A 40 -6.54 9.01 18.69
N ASN A 41 -5.52 8.25 18.25
CA ASN A 41 -5.69 6.96 17.61
C ASN A 41 -4.65 5.95 18.14
N PRO A 42 -4.99 5.20 19.20
CA PRO A 42 -4.01 4.39 19.94
C PRO A 42 -3.47 3.20 19.14
N ILE A 43 -4.20 2.69 18.14
CA ILE A 43 -3.77 1.58 17.28
C ILE A 43 -4.00 1.96 15.83
N ALA A 44 -2.90 2.25 15.11
CA ALA A 44 -2.92 2.42 13.66
C ALA A 44 -3.11 1.08 12.93
N GLU A 45 -3.60 1.10 11.68
CA GLU A 45 -3.75 -0.08 10.84
C GLU A 45 -2.44 -0.88 10.71
N ARG A 46 -1.31 -0.18 10.61
CA ARG A 46 0.04 -0.76 10.59
C ARG A 46 0.31 -1.69 11.78
N ASN A 47 -0.28 -1.38 12.95
CA ASN A 47 -0.07 -2.10 14.20
C ASN A 47 -1.19 -3.09 14.52
N SER A 48 -2.21 -3.21 13.65
CA SER A 48 -3.27 -4.20 13.82
C SER A 48 -2.70 -5.63 13.82
N PRO A 49 -3.24 -6.57 14.62
CA PRO A 49 -2.76 -7.96 14.68
C PRO A 49 -2.70 -8.68 13.32
N MET A 50 -3.54 -8.28 12.35
CA MET A 50 -3.53 -8.87 11.00
C MET A 50 -2.39 -8.33 10.12
N ASN A 51 -1.94 -7.10 10.40
CA ASN A 51 -0.92 -6.40 9.63
C ASN A 51 0.48 -6.49 10.25
N ASN A 52 0.60 -6.58 11.57
CA ASN A 52 1.89 -6.73 12.26
C ASN A 52 2.10 -8.18 12.73
N PRO A 53 3.16 -8.89 12.32
CA PRO A 53 4.33 -8.46 11.53
C PRO A 53 4.22 -8.80 10.03
N SER A 54 3.00 -8.90 9.52
CA SER A 54 2.71 -9.49 8.21
C SER A 54 3.02 -8.55 7.03
N LEU A 55 2.78 -7.24 7.18
CA LEU A 55 3.13 -6.17 6.25
C LEU A 55 4.58 -5.74 6.42
N ARG A 56 5.25 -5.45 5.29
CA ARG A 56 6.69 -5.15 5.22
C ARG A 56 6.97 -4.11 4.12
N GLY A 57 8.19 -3.57 4.10
CA GLY A 57 8.66 -2.67 3.04
C GLY A 57 8.29 -1.20 3.23
N PHE A 58 7.92 -0.80 4.45
CA PHE A 58 7.58 0.59 4.78
C PHE A 58 8.78 1.52 4.59
N GLU A 59 9.97 1.06 4.94
CA GLU A 59 11.24 1.75 4.77
C GLU A 59 11.53 2.09 3.31
N VAL A 60 11.13 1.23 2.38
CA VAL A 60 11.34 1.46 0.94
C VAL A 60 10.37 2.52 0.42
N ILE A 61 9.15 2.56 0.96
CA ILE A 61 8.14 3.58 0.63
C ILE A 61 8.58 4.94 1.17
N GLU A 62 9.12 4.99 2.39
CA GLU A 62 9.66 6.21 3.02
C GLU A 62 10.87 6.78 2.24
N ASP A 63 11.80 5.92 1.78
CA ASP A 63 12.93 6.33 0.93
C ASP A 63 12.43 6.87 -0.42
N ALA A 64 11.51 6.15 -1.08
CA ALA A 64 10.92 6.60 -2.35
C ALA A 64 10.21 7.95 -2.22
N LYS A 65 9.45 8.17 -1.14
CA LYS A 65 8.80 9.45 -0.85
C LYS A 65 9.83 10.56 -0.65
N THR A 66 10.90 10.30 0.10
CA THR A 66 11.97 11.27 0.35
C THR A 66 12.64 11.70 -0.95
N GLN A 67 12.97 10.74 -1.82
CA GLN A 67 13.57 11.03 -3.12
C GLN A 67 12.61 11.82 -4.02
N LEU A 68 11.34 11.44 -4.09
CA LEU A 68 10.34 12.15 -4.90
C LEU A 68 10.08 13.57 -4.41
N GLU A 69 10.02 13.79 -3.10
CA GLU A 69 9.85 15.14 -2.54
C GLU A 69 11.07 16.04 -2.81
N SER A 70 12.27 15.48 -2.96
CA SER A 70 13.46 16.26 -3.36
C SER A 70 13.41 16.76 -4.82
N VAL A 71 12.67 16.08 -5.69
CA VAL A 71 12.56 16.40 -7.12
C VAL A 71 11.28 17.17 -7.43
N CYS A 72 10.17 16.77 -6.83
CA CYS A 72 8.83 17.31 -7.06
C CYS A 72 8.07 17.45 -5.74
N PRO A 73 8.33 18.54 -4.97
CA PRO A 73 7.70 18.76 -3.68
C PRO A 73 6.16 18.73 -3.77
N GLN A 74 5.52 18.05 -2.82
CA GLN A 74 4.07 17.98 -2.63
C GLN A 74 3.27 17.60 -3.88
N THR A 75 3.89 16.89 -4.82
CA THR A 75 3.27 16.56 -6.13
C THR A 75 2.74 15.13 -6.15
N VAL A 76 3.54 14.16 -5.68
CA VAL A 76 3.19 12.73 -5.73
C VAL A 76 2.66 12.28 -4.38
N SER A 77 1.46 11.68 -4.35
CA SER A 77 0.91 11.12 -3.11
C SER A 77 1.52 9.77 -2.75
N CYS A 78 1.50 9.41 -1.48
CA CYS A 78 1.93 8.10 -1.01
C CYS A 78 1.10 6.98 -1.66
N ALA A 79 -0.14 7.26 -2.05
CA ALA A 79 -1.02 6.35 -2.78
C ALA A 79 -0.48 6.04 -4.15
N GLU A 80 -0.01 7.06 -4.86
CA GLU A 80 0.68 6.87 -6.13
C GLU A 80 2.01 6.13 -5.95
N ILE A 81 2.73 6.36 -4.85
CA ILE A 81 3.97 5.64 -4.50
C ILE A 81 3.71 4.15 -4.23
N LEU A 82 2.49 3.75 -3.92
CA LEU A 82 2.13 2.34 -3.78
C LEU A 82 1.61 1.72 -5.06
N VAL A 83 0.77 2.42 -5.81
CA VAL A 83 0.10 1.84 -6.98
C VAL A 83 1.00 1.79 -8.21
N PHE A 84 1.83 2.81 -8.46
CA PHE A 84 2.73 2.78 -9.61
C PHE A 84 3.81 1.70 -9.51
N PRO A 85 4.48 1.49 -8.35
CA PRO A 85 5.49 0.46 -8.26
C PRO A 85 4.90 -0.94 -8.28
N ALA A 86 3.64 -1.11 -7.84
CA ALA A 86 2.89 -2.35 -7.99
C ALA A 86 2.60 -2.69 -9.47
N ARG A 87 2.19 -1.70 -10.27
CA ARG A 87 2.09 -1.87 -11.73
C ARG A 87 3.46 -2.24 -12.33
N ASP A 88 4.52 -1.56 -11.90
CA ASP A 88 5.87 -1.80 -12.44
C ASP A 88 6.42 -3.18 -12.08
N SER A 89 6.09 -3.72 -10.91
CA SER A 89 6.42 -5.11 -10.55
C SER A 89 5.71 -6.11 -11.44
N VAL A 90 4.40 -5.92 -11.62
CA VAL A 90 3.58 -6.81 -12.45
C VAL A 90 4.07 -6.80 -13.89
N LEU A 91 4.46 -5.63 -14.41
CA LEU A 91 5.12 -5.49 -15.70
C LEU A 91 6.46 -6.24 -15.74
N LYS A 92 7.29 -6.11 -14.70
CA LYS A 92 8.64 -6.70 -14.70
C LYS A 92 8.64 -8.21 -14.48
N VAL A 93 7.73 -8.74 -13.67
CA VAL A 93 7.65 -10.18 -13.35
C VAL A 93 6.79 -10.95 -14.36
N GLY A 94 5.68 -10.35 -14.80
CA GLY A 94 4.68 -11.03 -15.63
C GLY A 94 4.52 -10.45 -17.04
N SER A 95 5.24 -9.38 -17.40
CA SER A 95 5.06 -8.64 -18.66
C SER A 95 3.64 -8.09 -18.87
N ILE A 96 2.85 -7.95 -17.80
CA ILE A 96 1.50 -7.41 -17.86
C ILE A 96 1.60 -5.88 -17.76
N ASN A 97 1.14 -5.19 -18.80
CA ASN A 97 1.15 -3.73 -18.88
C ASN A 97 -0.27 -3.17 -18.86
N TYR A 98 -0.53 -2.21 -17.98
CA TYR A 98 -1.81 -1.51 -17.89
C TYR A 98 -1.62 -0.09 -17.36
N ASN A 99 -2.52 0.80 -17.77
CA ASN A 99 -2.53 2.16 -17.26
C ASN A 99 -3.15 2.18 -15.85
N VAL A 100 -2.47 2.87 -14.94
CA VAL A 100 -2.98 3.16 -13.59
C VAL A 100 -3.48 4.61 -13.59
N PRO A 101 -4.77 4.86 -13.29
CA PRO A 101 -5.26 6.24 -13.10
C PRO A 101 -4.50 6.90 -11.94
N SER A 102 -4.10 8.15 -12.14
CA SER A 102 -3.45 8.99 -11.13
C SER A 102 -4.44 9.91 -10.42
N GLY A 103 -4.03 10.46 -9.28
CA GLY A 103 -4.75 11.52 -8.58
C GLY A 103 -5.34 11.08 -7.23
N ARG A 104 -4.96 9.89 -6.74
CA ARG A 104 -5.27 9.46 -5.37
C ARG A 104 -4.66 10.46 -4.39
N ARG A 105 -5.40 10.80 -3.34
CA ARG A 105 -4.93 11.75 -2.32
C ARG A 105 -4.34 10.95 -1.16
N HIS A 106 -3.95 11.62 -0.09
CA HIS A 106 -3.51 10.93 1.12
C HIS A 106 -4.64 10.89 2.13
N GLY A 107 -4.83 9.74 2.74
CA GLY A 107 -5.64 9.60 3.93
C GLY A 107 -5.06 10.31 5.14
N ARG A 108 -5.92 10.61 6.13
CA ARG A 108 -5.52 11.29 7.39
C ARG A 108 -5.90 10.50 8.66
N ILE A 109 -6.54 9.34 8.52
CA ILE A 109 -7.15 8.59 9.63
C ILE A 109 -6.83 7.11 9.47
N SER A 110 -6.11 6.50 10.40
CA SER A 110 -5.70 5.09 10.31
C SER A 110 -6.14 4.30 11.52
N ILE A 111 -7.23 3.53 11.45
CA ILE A 111 -7.82 2.88 12.63
C ILE A 111 -7.59 1.37 12.57
N GLY A 112 -6.84 0.83 13.53
CA GLY A 112 -6.48 -0.59 13.58
C GLY A 112 -7.67 -1.54 13.70
N ASP A 113 -8.75 -1.09 14.32
CA ASP A 113 -10.00 -1.84 14.47
C ASP A 113 -10.80 -1.96 13.17
N GLU A 114 -10.51 -1.12 12.15
CA GLU A 114 -11.12 -1.24 10.82
C GLU A 114 -10.46 -2.37 10.00
N VAL A 115 -9.26 -2.84 10.37
CA VAL A 115 -8.54 -3.87 9.59
C VAL A 115 -9.29 -5.21 9.56
N PRO A 116 -9.79 -5.78 10.68
CA PRO A 116 -10.50 -7.06 10.64
C PRO A 116 -11.84 -7.00 9.91
N GLN A 117 -12.44 -5.82 9.77
CA GLN A 117 -13.71 -5.60 9.08
C GLN A 117 -13.49 -5.50 7.56
N ASN A 118 -12.32 -5.01 7.16
CA ASN A 118 -12.01 -4.69 5.78
C ASN A 118 -10.90 -5.54 5.19
N LEU A 119 -10.41 -6.59 5.87
CA LEU A 119 -9.39 -7.49 5.35
C LEU A 119 -9.86 -8.94 5.44
N LEU A 120 -9.73 -9.66 4.32
CA LEU A 120 -10.12 -11.07 4.24
C LEU A 120 -9.26 -11.93 5.15
N ALA A 121 -9.90 -12.78 5.95
CA ALA A 121 -9.18 -13.82 6.67
C ALA A 121 -8.83 -14.97 5.70
N PRO A 122 -7.65 -15.60 5.84
CA PRO A 122 -7.28 -16.76 5.02
C PRO A 122 -8.15 -18.00 5.32
N THR A 123 -8.98 -17.94 6.35
CA THR A 123 -9.90 -19.00 6.77
C THR A 123 -11.29 -18.89 6.14
N PHE A 124 -11.57 -17.83 5.37
CA PHE A 124 -12.87 -17.67 4.72
C PHE A 124 -13.11 -18.76 3.67
N ASN A 125 -14.34 -19.26 3.63
CA ASN A 125 -14.81 -20.15 2.57
C ASN A 125 -15.20 -19.36 1.30
N VAL A 126 -15.54 -20.08 0.22
CA VAL A 126 -15.84 -19.46 -1.08
C VAL A 126 -17.02 -18.48 -0.99
N ASP A 127 -18.08 -18.82 -0.26
CA ASP A 127 -19.26 -17.96 -0.14
C ASP A 127 -18.94 -16.69 0.65
N GLU A 128 -18.14 -16.81 1.71
CA GLU A 128 -17.66 -15.66 2.49
C GLU A 128 -16.77 -14.75 1.64
N LEU A 129 -15.87 -15.31 0.82
CA LEU A 129 -15.03 -14.54 -0.10
C LEU A 129 -15.89 -13.83 -1.15
N VAL A 130 -16.84 -14.52 -1.77
CA VAL A 130 -17.74 -13.93 -2.78
C VAL A 130 -18.57 -12.80 -2.18
N GLY A 131 -19.17 -13.01 -1.00
CA GLY A 131 -19.97 -11.98 -0.34
C GLY A 131 -19.17 -10.74 0.07
N ASN A 132 -17.85 -10.90 0.23
CA ASN A 132 -16.93 -9.83 0.57
C ASN A 132 -16.44 -9.03 -0.66
N PHE A 133 -16.34 -9.67 -1.83
CA PHE A 133 -15.95 -9.02 -3.10
C PHE A 133 -17.13 -8.50 -3.93
N ALA A 134 -18.38 -8.83 -3.56
CA ALA A 134 -19.61 -8.41 -4.24
C ALA A 134 -19.97 -6.95 -3.95
#